data_AF-A0A507E8G4-F1
#
_entry.id   AF-A0A507E8G4-F1
#
_cell.length_a   1.000
_cell.length_b   1.000
_cell.length_c   1.000
_cell.angle_alpha   90.00
_cell.angle_beta   90.00
_cell.angle_gamma   90.00
#
_symmetry.space_group_name_H-M   'P 1'
#
loop_
_entity.id
_entity.type
_entity.pdbx_description
1 polymer ?
#
loop_
_entity_poly.entity_id
_entity_poly.type
_entity_poly.pdbx_seq_one_letter_code
_entity_poly.pdbx_strand_id
1 'polypeptide(L)'
;MRPTLNMHRRCLFRHHISRPLSTNPPRKSFQPLVLSGIQPTAVPHLGNYLGALANWVRLQDDAAFRGGGDAANGSRVLYSIVDLHALTMPQDPATLRKNVKDMAACLLACGIDPKKSIMFRQSKVLEHSELAWLLFCRTPMGWLSRMHQWKTKLQMIQQNNPDAPQTTAANATMNLISETTADGELDRVADDGALAGLNVGLFTYPVLQAADILIYRSTQVPIGEDQVQHMELAQMAARSFNAHYKKEVFPIPKGFYASSSSKRILSLRNPTSKMSKSDTSEASRINLDDTPEQIRSKIRKATVDSSVGITYDPAHRPGVANLINIYSSFSNETPEAIADRFSGSGNKEFKDAVAEAVVAGLSPIRDELVRLRKDPGFVETVLQDGEERARMIAARTLRDVQKVVGLR
;
A
#
# COMPACT_ATOMS: atom_id res chain seq x y z
N MET A 1 84.42 16.52 -45.10
CA MET A 1 84.58 15.05 -45.06
C MET A 1 83.22 14.41 -44.87
N ARG A 2 82.73 13.66 -45.87
CA ARG A 2 81.61 12.69 -45.79
C ARG A 2 82.21 11.33 -45.34
N PRO A 3 81.46 10.30 -44.84
CA PRO A 3 80.18 9.83 -45.44
C PRO A 3 79.13 9.22 -44.43
N THR A 4 77.81 9.24 -44.71
CA THR A 4 76.90 8.12 -45.13
C THR A 4 76.67 6.99 -44.09
N LEU A 5 75.52 6.32 -43.89
CA LEU A 5 74.31 6.05 -44.70
C LEU A 5 73.24 5.38 -43.75
N ASN A 6 71.92 5.63 -43.97
CA ASN A 6 70.79 4.65 -44.09
C ASN A 6 70.68 3.43 -43.14
N MET A 7 69.53 2.90 -42.70
CA MET A 7 68.10 2.94 -43.07
C MET A 7 67.38 1.92 -42.16
N HIS A 8 66.12 2.15 -41.73
CA HIS A 8 64.99 1.20 -41.78
C HIS A 8 63.87 1.50 -40.76
N ARG A 9 62.69 1.79 -41.33
CA ARG A 9 61.36 1.70 -40.71
C ARG A 9 60.95 0.23 -40.60
N ARG A 10 60.26 -0.14 -39.50
CA ARG A 10 59.05 -1.00 -39.38
C ARG A 10 58.77 -1.21 -37.88
N CYS A 11 57.73 -0.58 -37.34
CA CYS A 11 56.38 -1.12 -37.10
C CYS A 11 56.34 -2.07 -35.89
N LEU A 12 55.41 -1.83 -34.94
CA LEU A 12 54.44 -2.81 -34.42
C LEU A 12 53.55 -2.16 -33.31
N PHE A 13 52.28 -1.96 -33.68
CA PHE A 13 51.05 -2.01 -32.87
C PHE A 13 50.96 -1.29 -31.50
N ARG A 14 50.11 -0.25 -31.46
CA ARG A 14 49.17 -0.07 -30.34
C ARG A 14 47.80 0.33 -30.88
N HIS A 15 46.81 -0.50 -30.57
CA HIS A 15 45.45 -0.43 -31.08
C HIS A 15 44.78 0.93 -30.79
N HIS A 16 44.29 1.57 -31.85
CA HIS A 16 43.17 2.50 -31.76
C HIS A 16 41.92 1.71 -31.38
N ILE A 17 41.46 1.86 -30.14
CA ILE A 17 40.06 1.57 -29.80
C ILE A 17 39.35 2.92 -29.75
N SER A 18 38.69 3.25 -30.85
CA SER A 18 37.69 4.30 -30.93
C SER A 18 36.57 4.00 -29.95
N ARG A 19 36.46 4.79 -28.87
CA ARG A 19 35.27 4.84 -28.03
C ARG A 19 34.11 5.33 -28.91
N PRO A 20 32.98 4.62 -29.04
CA PRO A 20 31.77 5.29 -29.48
C PRO A 20 31.33 6.19 -28.31
N LEU A 21 31.46 7.50 -28.49
CA LEU A 21 30.73 8.48 -27.70
C LEU A 21 29.24 8.20 -27.91
N SER A 22 28.64 7.45 -26.99
CA SER A 22 27.19 7.36 -26.87
C SER A 22 26.68 8.73 -26.46
N THR A 23 26.36 9.56 -27.46
CA THR A 23 25.72 10.87 -27.29
C THR A 23 24.22 10.72 -27.07
N ASN A 24 23.81 9.79 -26.21
CA ASN A 24 22.44 9.83 -25.71
C ASN A 24 22.40 11.00 -24.71
N PRO A 25 21.54 12.01 -24.93
CA PRO A 25 21.30 13.02 -23.89
C PRO A 25 20.89 12.29 -22.61
N PRO A 26 21.26 12.79 -21.42
CA PRO A 26 20.82 12.19 -20.17
C PRO A 26 19.29 12.08 -20.23
N ARG A 27 18.76 10.86 -20.16
CA ARG A 27 17.31 10.64 -20.07
C ARG A 27 16.79 11.56 -18.98
N LYS A 28 15.79 12.40 -19.28
CA LYS A 28 15.11 13.20 -18.26
C LYS A 28 14.61 12.23 -17.18
N SER A 29 15.31 12.18 -16.05
CA SER A 29 14.95 11.27 -14.97
C SER A 29 13.68 11.77 -14.30
N PHE A 30 12.75 10.86 -14.03
CA PHE A 30 11.59 11.18 -13.23
C PHE A 30 12.04 11.57 -11.83
N GLN A 31 11.44 12.64 -11.32
CA GLN A 31 11.69 13.12 -9.97
C GLN A 31 11.18 12.08 -8.95
N PRO A 32 11.92 11.82 -7.85
CA PRO A 32 11.45 10.90 -6.82
C PRO A 32 10.11 11.34 -6.24
N LEU A 33 9.11 10.46 -6.31
CA LEU A 33 7.77 10.66 -5.75
C LEU A 33 7.28 9.36 -5.12
N VAL A 34 6.68 9.49 -3.95
CA VAL A 34 6.06 8.42 -3.16
C VAL A 34 4.55 8.56 -3.21
N LEU A 35 3.86 7.47 -3.53
CA LEU A 35 2.42 7.35 -3.33
C LEU A 35 2.15 6.18 -2.38
N SER A 36 1.25 6.38 -1.42
CA SER A 36 0.69 5.29 -0.62
C SER A 36 -0.83 5.39 -0.57
N GLY A 37 -1.51 4.27 -0.75
CA GLY A 37 -2.96 4.17 -0.66
C GLY A 37 -3.40 3.43 0.61
N ILE A 38 -4.46 3.91 1.27
CA ILE A 38 -5.11 3.21 2.38
C ILE A 38 -6.62 3.16 2.17
N GLN A 39 -7.20 1.96 2.30
CA GLN A 39 -8.66 1.82 2.22
C GLN A 39 -9.32 2.46 3.44
N PRO A 40 -10.43 3.20 3.27
CA PRO A 40 -11.23 3.76 4.36
C PRO A 40 -12.05 2.65 5.03
N THR A 41 -11.35 1.75 5.71
CA THR A 41 -11.97 0.79 6.64
C THR A 41 -12.19 1.47 7.99
N ALA A 42 -12.82 0.78 8.94
CA ALA A 42 -12.86 1.19 10.35
C ALA A 42 -11.47 1.60 10.90
N VAL A 43 -11.47 2.22 12.08
CA VAL A 43 -10.28 2.81 12.73
C VAL A 43 -9.09 1.84 12.67
N PRO A 44 -7.90 2.29 12.23
CA PRO A 44 -6.71 1.47 12.21
C PRO A 44 -6.39 0.87 13.58
N HIS A 45 -5.80 -0.32 13.57
CA HIS A 45 -5.30 -0.96 14.77
C HIS A 45 -3.77 -0.77 14.90
N LEU A 46 -3.23 -1.12 16.06
CA LEU A 46 -1.83 -0.98 16.43
C LEU A 46 -0.90 -1.64 15.39
N GLY A 47 -1.28 -2.81 14.87
CA GLY A 47 -0.55 -3.46 13.77
C GLY A 47 -0.48 -2.65 12.47
N ASN A 48 -1.50 -1.86 12.12
CA ASN A 48 -1.43 -0.95 10.96
C ASN A 48 -0.51 0.23 11.24
N TYR A 49 -0.58 0.77 12.47
CA TYR A 49 0.23 1.90 12.89
C TYR A 49 1.73 1.57 12.86
N LEU A 50 2.12 0.50 13.56
CA LEU A 50 3.53 0.08 13.65
C LEU A 50 4.06 -0.55 12.35
N GLY A 51 3.18 -1.13 11.54
CA GLY A 51 3.55 -1.76 10.27
C GLY A 51 3.71 -0.78 9.12
N ALA A 52 2.91 0.30 9.08
CA ALA A 52 2.87 1.20 7.93
C ALA A 52 2.84 2.69 8.32
N LEU A 53 1.87 3.13 9.12
CA LEU A 53 1.61 4.56 9.34
C LEU A 53 2.80 5.29 10.00
N ALA A 54 3.45 4.67 10.99
CA ALA A 54 4.64 5.26 11.62
C ALA A 54 5.78 5.48 10.62
N ASN A 55 5.90 4.62 9.60
CA ASN A 55 6.87 4.83 8.53
C ASN A 55 6.43 5.89 7.53
N TRP A 56 5.12 6.03 7.28
CA TRP A 56 4.60 7.14 6.47
C TRP A 56 4.96 8.50 7.09
N VAL A 57 4.75 8.65 8.40
CA VAL A 57 5.12 9.86 9.15
C VAL A 57 6.62 10.17 9.03
N ARG A 58 7.49 9.16 8.89
CA ARG A 58 8.92 9.35 8.64
C ARG A 58 9.22 9.73 7.17
N LEU A 59 8.51 9.14 6.21
CA LEU A 59 8.74 9.38 4.78
C LEU A 59 8.51 10.84 4.36
N GLN A 60 7.55 11.54 4.97
CA GLN A 60 7.31 12.97 4.72
C GLN A 60 8.46 13.89 5.17
N ASP A 61 9.37 13.39 6.03
CA ASP A 61 10.53 14.14 6.50
C ASP A 61 11.83 13.79 5.76
N ASP A 62 11.79 12.81 4.86
CA ASP A 62 12.95 12.42 4.05
C ASP A 62 13.30 13.53 3.04
N ALA A 63 14.55 13.98 3.08
CA ALA A 63 15.08 15.02 2.20
C ALA A 63 14.94 14.68 0.71
N ALA A 64 14.90 13.39 0.33
CA ALA A 64 14.70 12.97 -1.05
C ALA A 64 13.31 13.33 -1.61
N PHE A 65 12.31 13.51 -0.74
CA PHE A 65 10.92 13.80 -1.11
C PHE A 65 10.42 15.18 -0.67
N ARG A 66 11.23 15.93 0.09
CA ARG A 66 11.00 17.34 0.37
C ARG A 66 11.32 18.15 -0.88
N GLY A 67 10.30 18.75 -1.48
CA GLY A 67 10.48 19.70 -2.58
C GLY A 67 11.43 20.82 -2.15
N GLY A 68 12.47 21.08 -2.93
CA GLY A 68 13.51 22.03 -2.55
C GLY A 68 12.94 23.44 -2.41
N GLY A 69 12.96 23.97 -1.18
CA GLY A 69 12.97 25.40 -0.78
C GLY A 69 11.82 26.31 -1.20
N ASP A 70 11.36 26.20 -2.44
CA ASP A 70 10.35 27.06 -3.03
C ASP A 70 8.99 26.36 -3.01
N ALA A 71 7.97 27.09 -2.59
CA ALA A 71 6.56 26.69 -2.63
C ALA A 71 6.08 26.23 -4.03
N ALA A 72 6.88 26.45 -5.09
CA ALA A 72 6.65 26.00 -6.45
C ALA A 72 6.96 24.50 -6.69
N ASN A 73 7.83 23.87 -5.89
CA ASN A 73 8.09 22.43 -5.94
C ASN A 73 7.33 21.74 -4.80
N GLY A 74 6.05 21.45 -5.03
CA GLY A 74 5.17 20.83 -4.03
C GLY A 74 5.70 19.51 -3.44
N SER A 75 5.16 19.15 -2.27
CA SER A 75 5.37 17.87 -1.58
C SER A 75 5.34 16.67 -2.53
N ARG A 76 6.32 15.76 -2.41
CA ARG A 76 6.43 14.57 -3.28
C ARG A 76 6.04 13.28 -2.56
N VAL A 77 5.29 13.40 -1.49
CA VAL A 77 4.72 12.30 -0.73
C VAL A 77 3.20 12.45 -0.74
N LEU A 78 2.53 11.47 -1.34
CA LEU A 78 1.10 11.48 -1.56
C LEU A 78 0.46 10.33 -0.77
N TYR A 79 -0.59 10.65 -0.02
CA TYR A 79 -1.42 9.71 0.73
C TYR A 79 -2.84 9.73 0.19
N SER A 80 -3.25 8.65 -0.45
CA SER A 80 -4.59 8.50 -1.02
C SER A 80 -5.47 7.67 -0.11
N ILE A 81 -6.61 8.24 0.31
CA ILE A 81 -7.70 7.47 0.90
C ILE A 81 -8.47 6.83 -0.27
N VAL A 82 -8.26 5.54 -0.48
CA VAL A 82 -8.74 4.82 -1.67
C VAL A 82 -10.18 4.31 -1.52
N ASP A 83 -11.12 5.26 -1.58
CA ASP A 83 -12.56 5.01 -1.45
C ASP A 83 -13.18 4.31 -2.68
N LEU A 84 -12.62 4.45 -3.89
CA LEU A 84 -13.07 3.66 -5.05
C LEU A 84 -12.72 2.18 -4.89
N HIS A 85 -11.54 1.86 -4.33
CA HIS A 85 -11.16 0.48 -4.04
C HIS A 85 -12.07 -0.18 -2.99
N ALA A 86 -12.60 0.60 -2.03
CA ALA A 86 -13.53 0.08 -1.03
C ALA A 86 -14.84 -0.43 -1.66
N LEU A 87 -15.28 0.15 -2.78
CA LEU A 87 -16.49 -0.24 -3.50
C LEU A 87 -16.38 -1.57 -4.26
N THR A 88 -15.20 -2.19 -4.30
CA THR A 88 -15.03 -3.56 -4.84
C THR A 88 -15.74 -4.62 -3.99
N MET A 89 -16.14 -4.26 -2.76
CA MET A 89 -16.98 -5.05 -1.88
C MET A 89 -18.22 -4.22 -1.50
N PRO A 90 -19.36 -4.85 -1.14
CA PRO A 90 -20.54 -4.14 -0.66
C PRO A 90 -20.22 -3.22 0.52
N GLN A 91 -20.69 -1.97 0.47
CA GLN A 91 -20.51 -0.96 1.51
C GLN A 91 -21.85 -0.35 1.88
N ASP A 92 -22.05 -0.08 3.17
CA ASP A 92 -23.10 0.84 3.62
C ASP A 92 -22.65 2.29 3.32
N PRO A 93 -23.42 3.09 2.55
CA PRO A 93 -23.00 4.44 2.16
C PRO A 93 -22.73 5.39 3.33
N ALA A 94 -23.50 5.29 4.42
CA ALA A 94 -23.31 6.13 5.60
C ALA A 94 -22.00 5.76 6.31
N THR A 95 -21.74 4.47 6.46
CA THR A 95 -20.52 3.91 7.05
C THR A 95 -19.29 4.25 6.22
N LEU A 96 -19.32 4.09 4.90
CA LEU A 96 -18.19 4.45 4.03
C LEU A 96 -17.84 5.94 4.17
N ARG A 97 -18.86 6.82 4.13
CA ARG A 97 -18.66 8.26 4.29
C ARG A 97 -18.03 8.61 5.64
N LYS A 98 -18.47 7.93 6.71
CA LYS A 98 -17.91 8.08 8.05
C LYS A 98 -16.46 7.59 8.09
N ASN A 99 -16.19 6.40 7.55
CA ASN A 99 -14.85 5.80 7.55
C ASN A 99 -13.83 6.61 6.75
N VAL A 100 -14.22 7.26 5.65
CA VAL A 100 -13.33 8.16 4.91
C VAL A 100 -12.88 9.33 5.80
N LYS A 101 -13.81 9.96 6.52
CA LYS A 101 -13.51 11.07 7.43
C LYS A 101 -12.69 10.61 8.65
N ASP A 102 -13.07 9.48 9.25
CA ASP A 102 -12.34 8.89 10.37
C ASP A 102 -10.92 8.48 9.97
N MET A 103 -10.74 7.95 8.75
CA MET A 103 -9.42 7.60 8.23
C MET A 103 -8.56 8.85 8.06
N ALA A 104 -9.10 9.92 7.47
CA ALA A 104 -8.39 11.19 7.34
C ALA A 104 -7.98 11.77 8.70
N ALA A 105 -8.90 11.81 9.66
CA ALA A 105 -8.62 12.25 11.02
C ALA A 105 -7.55 11.37 11.69
N CYS A 106 -7.59 10.05 11.47
CA CYS A 106 -6.60 9.13 12.01
C CYS A 106 -5.20 9.33 11.42
N LEU A 107 -5.09 9.56 10.10
CA LEU A 107 -3.82 9.85 9.46
C LEU A 107 -3.19 11.14 10.01
N LEU A 108 -4.00 12.20 10.17
CA LEU A 108 -3.57 13.46 10.79
C LEU A 108 -3.13 13.24 12.24
N ALA A 109 -3.92 12.51 13.02
CA ALA A 109 -3.61 12.19 14.42
C ALA A 109 -2.33 11.36 14.58
N CYS A 110 -2.01 10.50 13.61
CA CYS A 110 -0.75 9.75 13.58
C CYS A 110 0.46 10.64 13.27
N GLY A 111 0.26 11.87 12.78
CA GLY A 111 1.33 12.83 12.49
C GLY A 111 1.56 13.08 11.00
N ILE A 112 0.67 12.67 10.10
CA ILE A 112 0.73 13.09 8.70
C ILE A 112 0.49 14.60 8.64
N ASP A 113 1.45 15.35 8.10
CA ASP A 113 1.41 16.81 7.99
C ASP A 113 1.03 17.21 6.56
N PRO A 114 -0.13 17.89 6.35
CA PRO A 114 -0.59 18.31 5.03
C PRO A 114 0.29 19.41 4.39
N LYS A 115 1.17 20.04 5.18
CA LYS A 115 2.19 20.97 4.64
C LYS A 115 3.36 20.22 4.03
N LYS A 116 3.66 19.01 4.51
CA LYS A 116 4.78 18.18 4.05
C LYS A 116 4.36 17.12 3.04
N SER A 117 3.10 16.72 3.05
CA SER A 117 2.52 15.68 2.20
C SER A 117 1.19 16.12 1.58
N ILE A 118 0.73 15.42 0.55
CA ILE A 118 -0.58 15.64 -0.07
C ILE A 118 -1.49 14.49 0.36
N MET A 119 -2.52 14.78 1.16
CA MET A 119 -3.52 13.80 1.58
C MET A 119 -4.86 14.10 0.90
N PHE A 120 -5.44 13.12 0.21
CA PHE A 120 -6.65 13.34 -0.59
C PHE A 120 -7.55 12.10 -0.67
N ARG A 121 -8.82 12.30 -1.06
CA ARG A 121 -9.75 11.22 -1.39
C ARG A 121 -9.60 10.82 -2.85
N GLN A 122 -9.43 9.53 -3.12
CA GLN A 122 -9.23 9.01 -4.48
C GLN A 122 -10.39 9.42 -5.41
N SER A 123 -11.64 9.28 -4.97
CA SER A 123 -12.84 9.62 -5.75
C SER A 123 -12.95 11.10 -6.16
N LYS A 124 -12.17 12.00 -5.54
CA LYS A 124 -12.19 13.44 -5.81
C LYS A 124 -11.19 13.88 -6.87
N VAL A 125 -10.37 12.96 -7.37
CA VAL A 125 -9.43 13.16 -8.47
C VAL A 125 -9.87 12.25 -9.62
N LEU A 126 -10.65 12.81 -10.55
CA LEU A 126 -11.34 12.05 -11.62
C LEU A 126 -10.37 11.35 -12.58
N GLU A 127 -9.15 11.87 -12.68
CA GLU A 127 -8.09 11.36 -13.53
C GLU A 127 -7.67 9.93 -13.19
N HIS A 128 -7.93 9.46 -11.96
CA HIS A 128 -7.71 8.07 -11.57
C HIS A 128 -8.55 7.11 -12.43
N SER A 129 -9.85 7.34 -12.50
CA SER A 129 -10.79 6.51 -13.27
C SER A 129 -10.54 6.65 -14.77
N GLU A 130 -10.22 7.85 -15.25
CA GLU A 130 -9.95 8.07 -16.67
C GLU A 130 -8.67 7.36 -17.11
N LEU A 131 -7.58 7.46 -16.34
CA LEU A 131 -6.36 6.72 -16.64
C LEU A 131 -6.59 5.21 -16.53
N ALA A 132 -7.37 4.75 -15.54
CA ALA A 132 -7.71 3.33 -15.41
C ALA A 132 -8.38 2.81 -16.68
N TRP A 133 -9.32 3.57 -17.27
CA TRP A 133 -9.94 3.22 -18.56
C TRP A 133 -8.91 3.04 -19.68
N LEU A 134 -8.00 4.00 -19.84
CA LEU A 134 -6.94 3.90 -20.85
C LEU A 134 -6.01 2.70 -20.63
N LEU A 135 -5.74 2.36 -19.37
CA LEU A 135 -4.95 1.19 -19.01
C LEU A 135 -5.71 -0.12 -19.22
N PHE A 136 -7.04 -0.16 -19.03
CA PHE A 136 -7.86 -1.34 -19.32
C PHE A 136 -7.73 -1.76 -20.79
N CYS A 137 -7.77 -0.81 -21.72
CA CYS A 137 -7.60 -1.07 -23.15
C CYS A 137 -6.23 -1.68 -23.52
N ARG A 138 -5.26 -1.65 -22.59
CA ARG A 138 -3.90 -2.16 -22.79
C ARG A 138 -3.53 -3.31 -21.86
N THR A 139 -4.42 -3.72 -20.97
CA THR A 139 -4.18 -4.78 -19.99
C THR A 139 -4.84 -6.08 -20.47
N PRO A 140 -4.06 -7.10 -20.87
CA PRO A 140 -4.64 -8.39 -21.26
C PRO A 140 -5.36 -9.05 -20.09
N MET A 141 -6.52 -9.67 -20.37
CA MET A 141 -7.29 -10.43 -19.37
C MET A 141 -6.46 -11.49 -18.65
N GLY A 142 -5.53 -12.14 -19.36
CA GLY A 142 -4.63 -13.15 -18.80
C GLY A 142 -3.70 -12.62 -17.69
N TRP A 143 -3.44 -11.32 -17.62
CA TRP A 143 -2.67 -10.73 -16.52
C TRP A 143 -3.49 -10.74 -15.23
N LEU A 144 -4.78 -10.41 -15.33
CA LEU A 144 -5.70 -10.31 -14.19
C LEU A 144 -6.13 -11.70 -13.68
N SER A 145 -6.48 -12.62 -14.58
CA SER A 145 -6.94 -13.97 -14.20
C SER A 145 -5.88 -14.82 -13.49
N ARG A 146 -4.59 -14.46 -13.61
CA ARG A 146 -3.49 -15.16 -12.95
C ARG A 146 -3.21 -14.68 -11.52
N MET A 147 -3.77 -13.53 -11.11
CA MET A 147 -3.51 -12.95 -9.80
C MET A 147 -3.98 -13.87 -8.66
N HIS A 148 -3.13 -14.02 -7.64
CA HIS A 148 -3.42 -14.88 -6.51
C HIS A 148 -4.66 -14.41 -5.75
N GLN A 149 -4.81 -13.10 -5.53
CA GLN A 149 -5.96 -12.56 -4.79
C GLN A 149 -7.31 -12.87 -5.47
N TRP A 150 -7.36 -12.81 -6.81
CA TRP A 150 -8.52 -13.23 -7.57
C TRP A 150 -8.80 -14.73 -7.38
N LYS A 151 -7.77 -15.58 -7.51
CA LYS A 151 -7.90 -17.04 -7.31
C LYS A 151 -8.35 -17.40 -5.89
N THR A 152 -7.80 -16.75 -4.86
CA THR A 152 -8.17 -16.98 -3.46
C THR A 152 -9.62 -16.60 -3.21
N LYS A 153 -10.10 -15.47 -3.75
CA LYS A 153 -11.50 -15.07 -3.60
C LYS A 153 -12.46 -16.01 -4.34
N LEU A 154 -12.09 -16.48 -5.53
CA LEU A 154 -12.84 -17.52 -6.24
C LEU A 154 -12.95 -18.80 -5.39
N GLN A 155 -11.84 -19.23 -4.78
CA GLN A 155 -11.82 -20.43 -3.92
C GLN A 155 -12.68 -20.28 -2.67
N MET A 156 -12.67 -19.10 -2.02
CA MET A 156 -13.52 -18.83 -0.85
C MET A 156 -15.01 -18.91 -1.18
N ILE A 157 -15.41 -18.45 -2.35
CA ILE A 157 -16.81 -18.50 -2.79
C ILE A 157 -17.23 -19.94 -3.10
N GLN A 158 -16.37 -20.72 -3.76
CA GLN A 158 -16.60 -22.15 -4.00
C GLN A 158 -16.70 -22.97 -2.70
N GLN A 159 -15.94 -22.59 -1.66
CA GLN A 159 -16.04 -23.24 -0.35
C GLN A 159 -17.33 -22.90 0.39
N ASN A 160 -17.84 -21.67 0.24
CA ASN A 160 -19.05 -21.22 0.91
C ASN A 160 -20.34 -21.60 0.15
N ASN A 161 -20.22 -22.03 -1.11
CA ASN A 161 -21.33 -22.52 -1.93
C ASN A 161 -20.87 -23.73 -2.77
N PRO A 162 -20.98 -24.97 -2.27
CA PRO A 162 -20.48 -26.17 -2.95
C PRO A 162 -21.25 -26.51 -4.24
N ASP A 163 -22.44 -25.94 -4.43
CA ASP A 163 -23.25 -26.07 -5.65
C ASP A 163 -22.87 -25.01 -6.70
N ALA A 164 -21.95 -24.07 -6.37
CA ALA A 164 -21.45 -23.10 -7.35
C ALA A 164 -20.70 -23.82 -8.47
N PRO A 165 -20.89 -23.43 -9.75
CA PRO A 165 -20.26 -24.10 -10.87
C PRO A 165 -18.74 -24.12 -10.68
N GLN A 166 -18.10 -25.28 -10.90
CA GLN A 166 -16.63 -25.42 -10.90
C GLN A 166 -16.02 -24.60 -12.04
N THR A 167 -15.91 -23.30 -11.82
CA THR A 167 -15.34 -22.35 -12.75
C THR A 167 -13.88 -22.17 -12.37
N THR A 168 -12.99 -22.66 -13.22
CA THR A 168 -11.60 -22.19 -13.18
C THR A 168 -11.58 -20.69 -13.50
N ALA A 169 -10.56 -19.95 -13.06
CA ALA A 169 -10.44 -18.51 -13.37
C ALA A 169 -10.50 -18.21 -14.89
N ALA A 170 -10.20 -19.20 -15.74
CA ALA A 170 -10.39 -19.14 -17.19
C ALA A 170 -11.84 -19.40 -17.62
N ASN A 171 -12.53 -20.38 -17.01
CA ASN A 171 -13.91 -20.73 -17.34
C ASN A 171 -14.96 -19.76 -16.78
N ALA A 172 -14.70 -19.06 -15.67
CA ALA A 172 -15.60 -18.01 -15.17
C ALA A 172 -15.79 -16.87 -16.19
N THR A 173 -14.74 -16.57 -16.96
CA THR A 173 -14.79 -15.53 -18.01
C THR A 173 -15.42 -16.06 -19.30
N MET A 174 -15.20 -17.34 -19.63
CA MET A 174 -15.78 -17.98 -20.82
C MET A 174 -17.28 -18.28 -20.68
N ASN A 175 -17.74 -18.73 -19.51
CA ASN A 175 -19.16 -19.02 -19.28
C ASN A 175 -20.05 -17.76 -19.31
N LEU A 176 -19.48 -16.57 -19.06
CA LEU A 176 -20.18 -15.28 -19.26
C LEU A 176 -20.34 -14.89 -20.73
N ILE A 177 -19.59 -15.52 -21.63
CA ILE A 177 -19.53 -15.17 -23.07
C ILE A 177 -20.19 -16.25 -23.93
N SER A 178 -20.35 -17.47 -23.42
CA SER A 178 -20.81 -18.62 -24.21
C SER A 178 -22.21 -19.11 -23.86
N GLU A 179 -23.23 -18.26 -24.00
CA GLU A 179 -24.61 -18.71 -24.25
C GLU A 179 -25.27 -17.76 -25.27
N THR A 180 -24.87 -17.89 -26.54
CA THR A 180 -25.76 -17.58 -27.65
C THR A 180 -26.31 -18.91 -28.15
N THR A 181 -27.53 -19.24 -27.71
CA THR A 181 -28.37 -20.21 -28.43
C THR A 181 -28.85 -19.56 -29.73
N ALA A 182 -29.21 -20.39 -30.71
CA ALA A 182 -29.60 -19.98 -32.05
C ALA A 182 -30.90 -19.15 -32.12
N ASP A 183 -31.62 -19.04 -31.00
CA ASP A 183 -32.85 -18.30 -30.84
C ASP A 183 -32.57 -17.14 -29.89
N GLY A 184 -32.67 -15.89 -30.38
CA GLY A 184 -32.21 -14.67 -29.70
C GLY A 184 -32.96 -14.25 -28.42
N GLU A 185 -33.33 -15.20 -27.56
CA GLU A 185 -33.75 -14.95 -26.18
C GLU A 185 -32.53 -14.98 -25.25
N LEU A 186 -32.28 -13.86 -24.58
CA LEU A 186 -31.39 -13.78 -23.41
C LEU A 186 -32.04 -14.58 -22.29
N ASP A 187 -31.75 -15.87 -22.23
CA ASP A 187 -32.23 -16.71 -21.14
C ASP A 187 -31.64 -16.22 -19.81
N ARG A 188 -32.41 -16.43 -18.74
CA ARG A 188 -32.19 -15.81 -17.44
C ARG A 188 -30.77 -16.12 -16.94
N VAL A 189 -30.04 -15.03 -16.67
CA VAL A 189 -28.74 -14.96 -15.98
C VAL A 189 -28.57 -16.15 -15.04
N ALA A 190 -27.53 -16.95 -15.30
CA ALA A 190 -27.09 -18.06 -14.48
C ALA A 190 -27.25 -17.75 -12.99
N ASP A 191 -27.79 -18.72 -12.24
CA ASP A 191 -28.07 -18.68 -10.79
C ASP A 191 -27.18 -17.68 -10.02
N ASP A 192 -27.74 -16.48 -9.79
CA ASP A 192 -27.07 -15.27 -9.30
C ASP A 192 -26.42 -15.48 -7.91
N GLY A 193 -26.84 -16.52 -7.19
CA GLY A 193 -26.32 -16.92 -5.88
C GLY A 193 -24.90 -17.50 -5.91
N ALA A 194 -24.47 -18.11 -7.02
CA ALA A 194 -23.14 -18.74 -7.13
C ALA A 194 -22.02 -17.73 -7.45
N LEU A 195 -22.38 -16.61 -8.10
CA LEU A 195 -21.47 -15.50 -8.43
C LEU A 195 -21.62 -14.30 -7.48
N ALA A 196 -22.54 -14.38 -6.51
CA ALA A 196 -22.78 -13.34 -5.52
C ALA A 196 -21.48 -12.91 -4.82
N GLY A 197 -21.02 -11.70 -5.11
CA GLY A 197 -19.79 -11.11 -4.55
C GLY A 197 -18.58 -11.07 -5.50
N LEU A 198 -18.63 -11.76 -6.65
CA LEU A 198 -17.67 -11.59 -7.75
C LEU A 198 -18.18 -10.50 -8.69
N ASN A 199 -17.54 -9.35 -8.66
CA ASN A 199 -17.87 -8.25 -9.56
C ASN A 199 -16.68 -7.85 -10.42
N VAL A 200 -16.96 -7.18 -11.53
CA VAL A 200 -15.93 -6.67 -12.45
C VAL A 200 -14.94 -5.76 -11.72
N GLY A 201 -15.41 -4.93 -10.78
CA GLY A 201 -14.54 -4.07 -9.97
C GLY A 201 -13.49 -4.88 -9.20
N LEU A 202 -13.88 -5.99 -8.59
CA LEU A 202 -12.98 -6.88 -7.87
C LEU A 202 -11.97 -7.58 -8.80
N PHE A 203 -12.34 -7.88 -10.04
CA PHE A 203 -11.42 -8.45 -11.02
C PHE A 203 -10.43 -7.39 -11.55
N THR A 204 -10.88 -6.14 -11.65
CA THR A 204 -10.20 -5.08 -12.41
C THR A 204 -9.48 -4.04 -11.54
N TYR A 205 -9.72 -4.00 -10.23
CA TYR A 205 -9.07 -3.03 -9.34
C TYR A 205 -7.52 -3.02 -9.41
N PRO A 206 -6.79 -4.11 -9.74
CA PRO A 206 -5.34 -4.02 -9.87
C PRO A 206 -4.90 -3.04 -10.98
N VAL A 207 -5.72 -2.85 -12.02
CA VAL A 207 -5.47 -1.84 -13.06
C VAL A 207 -5.80 -0.44 -12.54
N LEU A 208 -6.85 -0.29 -11.72
CA LEU A 208 -7.12 0.97 -11.04
C LEU A 208 -5.97 1.33 -10.09
N GLN A 209 -5.40 0.36 -9.38
CA GLN A 209 -4.22 0.55 -8.53
C GLN A 209 -3.00 0.97 -9.36
N ALA A 210 -2.81 0.39 -10.56
CA ALA A 210 -1.78 0.86 -11.48
C ALA A 210 -2.04 2.31 -11.93
N ALA A 211 -3.29 2.68 -12.23
CA ALA A 211 -3.65 4.05 -12.56
C ALA A 211 -3.35 5.02 -11.42
N ASP A 212 -3.70 4.65 -10.17
CA ASP A 212 -3.41 5.43 -8.97
C ASP A 212 -1.91 5.76 -8.87
N ILE A 213 -1.05 4.78 -9.13
CA ILE A 213 0.42 4.93 -9.06
C ILE A 213 0.95 5.79 -10.22
N LEU A 214 0.51 5.48 -11.44
CA LEU A 214 1.08 6.04 -12.66
C LEU A 214 0.61 7.46 -12.96
N ILE A 215 -0.59 7.85 -12.50
CA ILE A 215 -1.13 9.20 -12.73
C ILE A 215 -0.27 10.30 -12.07
N TYR A 216 0.41 9.98 -10.97
CA TYR A 216 1.36 10.88 -10.31
C TYR A 216 2.81 10.67 -10.76
N ARG A 217 3.06 9.76 -11.70
CA ARG A 217 4.42 9.31 -12.09
C ARG A 217 5.23 8.90 -10.85
N SER A 218 4.60 8.14 -9.95
CA SER A 218 5.22 7.69 -8.71
C SER A 218 6.41 6.79 -9.01
N THR A 219 7.54 7.05 -8.36
CA THR A 219 8.75 6.23 -8.51
C THR A 219 8.88 5.18 -7.43
N GLN A 220 8.27 5.42 -6.27
CA GLN A 220 8.38 4.58 -5.08
C GLN A 220 6.99 4.38 -4.47
N VAL A 221 6.69 3.17 -4.04
CA VAL A 221 5.40 2.82 -3.44
C VAL A 221 5.63 1.89 -2.25
N PRO A 222 5.29 2.30 -1.01
CA PRO A 222 5.30 1.40 0.12
C PRO A 222 4.24 0.33 -0.06
N ILE A 223 4.63 -0.94 0.02
CA ILE A 223 3.69 -2.06 -0.15
C ILE A 223 3.83 -3.07 0.99
N GLY A 224 2.70 -3.71 1.32
CA GLY A 224 2.70 -4.94 2.10
C GLY A 224 3.12 -6.14 1.23
N GLU A 225 3.55 -7.22 1.89
CA GLU A 225 3.91 -8.49 1.23
C GLU A 225 2.78 -9.04 0.35
N ASP A 226 1.52 -8.79 0.73
CA ASP A 226 0.32 -9.22 0.00
C ASP A 226 0.08 -8.45 -1.31
N GLN A 227 0.76 -7.33 -1.52
CA GLN A 227 0.54 -6.40 -2.64
C GLN A 227 1.62 -6.50 -3.75
N VAL A 228 2.58 -7.42 -3.61
CA VAL A 228 3.71 -7.57 -4.55
C VAL A 228 3.24 -7.83 -5.99
N GLN A 229 2.28 -8.74 -6.18
CA GLN A 229 1.74 -9.04 -7.53
C GLN A 229 1.04 -7.83 -8.18
N HIS A 230 0.37 -6.98 -7.39
CA HIS A 230 -0.24 -5.77 -7.94
C HIS A 230 0.82 -4.74 -8.34
N MET A 231 1.91 -4.65 -7.57
CA MET A 231 3.06 -3.81 -7.92
C MET A 231 3.71 -4.27 -9.23
N GLU A 232 3.86 -5.59 -9.42
CA GLU A 232 4.34 -6.16 -10.67
C GLU A 232 3.41 -5.80 -11.84
N LEU A 233 2.09 -5.88 -11.67
CA LEU A 233 1.14 -5.45 -12.71
C LEU A 233 1.28 -3.96 -13.03
N ALA A 234 1.44 -3.09 -12.02
CA ALA A 234 1.66 -1.66 -12.27
C ALA A 234 2.96 -1.41 -13.08
N GLN A 235 4.03 -2.14 -12.78
CA GLN A 235 5.26 -2.09 -13.58
C GLN A 235 5.06 -2.61 -15.00
N MET A 236 4.34 -3.71 -15.17
CA MET A 236 4.05 -4.29 -16.49
C MET A 236 3.18 -3.34 -17.32
N ALA A 237 2.17 -2.70 -16.72
CA ALA A 237 1.34 -1.69 -17.37
C ALA A 237 2.19 -0.49 -17.84
N ALA A 238 3.07 0.04 -16.99
CA ALA A 238 3.98 1.13 -17.34
C ALA A 238 4.93 0.75 -18.49
N ARG A 239 5.57 -0.43 -18.43
CA ARG A 239 6.45 -0.93 -19.50
C ARG A 239 5.70 -1.11 -20.81
N SER A 240 4.53 -1.76 -20.76
CA SER A 240 3.69 -2.02 -21.94
C SER A 240 3.24 -0.72 -22.60
N PHE A 241 2.77 0.25 -21.81
CA PHE A 241 2.35 1.56 -22.31
C PHE A 241 3.53 2.29 -22.97
N ASN A 242 4.67 2.41 -22.28
CA ASN A 242 5.85 3.09 -22.80
C ASN A 242 6.39 2.43 -24.09
N ALA A 243 6.41 1.10 -24.13
CA ALA A 243 6.87 0.33 -25.29
C ALA A 243 5.94 0.51 -26.50
N HIS A 244 4.62 0.42 -26.28
CA HIS A 244 3.62 0.54 -27.33
C HIS A 244 3.69 1.90 -28.03
N TYR A 245 3.74 2.98 -27.26
CA TYR A 245 3.81 4.34 -27.80
C TYR A 245 5.24 4.81 -28.09
N LYS A 246 6.26 3.95 -27.91
CA LYS A 246 7.69 4.24 -28.11
C LYS A 246 8.14 5.54 -27.43
N LYS A 247 7.59 5.81 -26.24
CA LYS A 247 7.82 7.05 -25.48
C LYS A 247 7.80 6.76 -24.00
N GLU A 248 8.76 7.33 -23.28
CA GLU A 248 8.86 7.22 -21.83
C GLU A 248 7.86 8.19 -21.16
N VAL A 249 6.60 7.73 -21.00
CA VAL A 249 5.50 8.51 -20.41
C VAL A 249 5.43 8.31 -18.89
N PHE A 250 5.66 7.09 -18.44
CA PHE A 250 5.64 6.70 -17.03
C PHE A 250 7.01 6.21 -16.54
N PRO A 251 7.40 6.51 -15.29
CA PRO A 251 8.45 5.76 -14.63
C PRO A 251 8.00 4.32 -14.39
N ILE A 252 8.96 3.42 -14.18
CA ILE A 252 8.66 2.09 -13.66
C ILE A 252 8.66 2.17 -12.13
N PRO A 253 7.50 2.10 -11.45
CA PRO A 253 7.42 2.25 -10.00
C PRO A 253 8.14 1.10 -9.29
N LYS A 254 8.85 1.41 -8.22
CA LYS A 254 9.49 0.41 -7.35
C LYS A 254 8.69 0.27 -6.06
N GLY A 255 8.23 -0.95 -5.80
CA GLY A 255 7.73 -1.33 -4.49
C GLY A 255 8.88 -1.36 -3.49
N PHE A 256 8.66 -0.83 -2.30
CA PHE A 256 9.56 -1.05 -1.18
C PHE A 256 8.76 -1.43 0.06
N TYR A 257 9.38 -2.22 0.92
CA TYR A 257 8.80 -2.57 2.20
C TYR A 257 9.12 -1.47 3.19
N ALA A 258 8.18 -1.24 4.10
CA ALA A 258 8.50 -0.61 5.37
C ALA A 258 9.81 -1.20 5.93
N SER A 259 10.72 -0.35 6.42
CA SER A 259 12.05 -0.75 6.91
C SER A 259 11.98 -1.99 7.81
N SER A 260 13.04 -2.80 7.89
CA SER A 260 13.14 -3.99 8.77
C SER A 260 12.79 -3.73 10.25
N SER A 261 12.72 -2.47 10.67
CA SER A 261 12.16 -2.04 11.96
C SER A 261 10.64 -2.18 12.09
N SER A 262 9.87 -2.41 11.01
CA SER A 262 8.41 -2.58 11.06
C SER A 262 8.09 -3.96 11.62
N LYS A 263 7.77 -3.98 12.92
CA LYS A 263 7.48 -5.22 13.64
C LYS A 263 6.12 -5.74 13.23
N ARG A 264 6.07 -7.00 12.79
CA ARG A 264 4.82 -7.71 12.54
C ARG A 264 4.12 -7.94 13.87
N ILE A 265 3.06 -7.18 14.13
CA ILE A 265 2.25 -7.34 15.35
C ILE A 265 1.18 -8.41 15.14
N LEU A 266 1.16 -9.38 16.04
CA LEU A 266 0.28 -10.55 16.01
C LEU A 266 -0.99 -10.28 16.83
N SER A 267 -2.01 -11.10 16.60
CA SER A 267 -3.26 -11.05 17.37
C SER A 267 -2.99 -11.35 18.86
N LEU A 268 -3.65 -10.59 19.73
CA LEU A 268 -3.59 -10.79 21.19
C LEU A 268 -4.30 -12.06 21.64
N ARG A 269 -5.18 -12.65 20.81
CA ARG A 269 -5.87 -13.91 21.10
C ARG A 269 -5.19 -15.11 20.46
N ASN A 270 -4.80 -14.96 19.19
CA ASN A 270 -4.15 -16.00 18.41
C ASN A 270 -2.77 -15.52 17.94
N PRO A 271 -1.70 -15.73 18.73
CA PRO A 271 -0.38 -15.19 18.45
C PRO A 271 0.33 -15.88 17.26
N THR A 272 -0.34 -16.75 16.52
CA THR A 272 0.16 -17.28 15.23
C THR A 272 -0.33 -16.45 14.04
N SER A 273 -1.37 -15.64 14.24
CA SER A 273 -2.04 -14.87 13.19
C SER A 273 -1.73 -13.39 13.30
N LYS A 274 -1.65 -12.70 12.15
CA LYS A 274 -1.50 -11.24 12.11
C LYS A 274 -2.73 -10.57 12.72
N MET A 275 -2.54 -9.46 13.44
CA MET A 275 -3.67 -8.63 13.88
C MET A 275 -4.51 -8.20 12.66
N SER A 276 -5.82 -8.47 12.69
CA SER A 276 -6.72 -8.21 11.57
C SER A 276 -7.96 -7.42 12.00
N LYS A 277 -8.46 -6.60 11.08
CA LYS A 277 -9.75 -5.90 11.19
C LYS A 277 -10.95 -6.85 11.04
N SER A 278 -10.77 -7.95 10.32
CA SER A 278 -11.82 -8.94 10.04
C SER A 278 -11.98 -10.00 11.13
N ASP A 279 -11.12 -9.99 12.17
CA ASP A 279 -11.28 -10.89 13.31
C ASP A 279 -12.56 -10.51 14.08
N THR A 280 -13.40 -11.49 14.39
CA THR A 280 -14.68 -11.28 15.09
C THR A 280 -14.48 -10.83 16.52
N SER A 281 -13.32 -11.14 17.13
CA SER A 281 -13.00 -10.73 18.49
C SER A 281 -12.32 -9.37 18.50
N GLU A 282 -12.99 -8.34 19.03
CA GLU A 282 -12.35 -7.04 19.32
C GLU A 282 -11.18 -7.17 20.30
N ALA A 283 -11.14 -8.21 21.13
CA ALA A 283 -10.05 -8.46 22.08
C ALA A 283 -8.78 -9.01 21.41
N SER A 284 -8.80 -9.28 20.10
CA SER A 284 -7.65 -9.69 19.29
C SER A 284 -6.74 -8.52 18.90
N ARG A 285 -7.27 -7.29 18.93
CA ARG A 285 -6.63 -6.10 18.37
C ARG A 285 -6.74 -4.90 19.31
N ILE A 286 -5.75 -4.00 19.22
CA ILE A 286 -5.79 -2.70 19.89
C ILE A 286 -6.10 -1.66 18.80
N ASN A 287 -7.23 -0.99 18.88
CA ASN A 287 -7.59 0.10 17.98
C ASN A 287 -6.90 1.39 18.44
N LEU A 288 -6.57 2.29 17.51
CA LEU A 288 -5.90 3.54 17.84
C LEU A 288 -6.76 4.51 18.68
N ASP A 289 -8.07 4.29 18.71
CA ASP A 289 -9.02 5.04 19.53
C ASP A 289 -9.53 4.27 20.75
N ASP A 290 -8.92 3.12 21.10
CA ASP A 290 -9.22 2.44 22.36
C ASP A 290 -8.88 3.34 23.57
N THR A 291 -9.79 3.37 24.54
CA THR A 291 -9.57 4.00 25.85
C THR A 291 -8.44 3.31 26.62
N PRO A 292 -7.79 3.99 27.58
CA PRO A 292 -6.77 3.36 28.43
C PRO A 292 -7.26 2.07 29.09
N GLU A 293 -8.52 2.04 29.53
CA GLU A 293 -9.16 0.90 30.20
C GLU A 293 -9.35 -0.27 29.22
N GLN A 294 -9.76 0.01 27.98
CA GLN A 294 -9.86 -1.01 26.93
C GLN A 294 -8.49 -1.59 26.59
N ILE A 295 -7.46 -0.75 26.41
CA ILE A 295 -6.08 -1.18 26.13
C ILE A 295 -5.58 -2.11 27.25
N ARG A 296 -5.68 -1.68 28.51
CA ARG A 296 -5.29 -2.48 29.69
C ARG A 296 -6.03 -3.82 29.74
N SER A 297 -7.35 -3.80 29.54
CA SER A 297 -8.18 -5.01 29.55
C SER A 297 -7.78 -6.00 28.45
N LYS A 298 -7.55 -5.50 27.22
CA LYS A 298 -7.15 -6.33 26.07
C LYS A 298 -5.76 -6.96 26.27
N ILE A 299 -4.79 -6.18 26.75
CA ILE A 299 -3.41 -6.66 26.99
C ILE A 299 -3.35 -7.65 28.16
N ARG A 300 -4.04 -7.36 29.28
CA ARG A 300 -4.12 -8.29 30.42
C ARG A 300 -4.62 -9.67 30.01
N LYS A 301 -5.64 -9.68 29.14
CA LYS A 301 -6.22 -10.93 28.65
C LYS A 301 -5.34 -11.62 27.61
N ALA A 302 -4.31 -10.99 27.04
CA ALA A 302 -3.57 -11.52 25.88
C ALA A 302 -3.06 -12.95 26.11
N THR A 303 -3.13 -13.80 25.09
CA THR A 303 -2.71 -15.21 25.15
C THR A 303 -1.20 -15.28 25.24
N VAL A 304 -0.69 -15.87 26.32
CA VAL A 304 0.73 -16.16 26.58
C VAL A 304 0.85 -17.58 27.11
N ASP A 305 2.02 -18.19 27.00
CA ASP A 305 2.30 -19.48 27.62
C ASP A 305 2.42 -19.37 29.15
N SER A 306 2.45 -20.53 29.82
CA SER A 306 2.56 -20.65 31.28
C SER A 306 4.02 -20.83 31.77
N SER A 307 5.02 -20.70 30.90
CA SER A 307 6.42 -20.84 31.28
C SER A 307 6.85 -19.70 32.21
N VAL A 308 7.77 -20.01 33.12
CA VAL A 308 8.30 -19.05 34.09
C VAL A 308 9.27 -18.08 33.40
N GLY A 309 9.18 -16.80 33.78
CA GLY A 309 10.03 -15.74 33.27
C GLY A 309 9.65 -15.25 31.87
N ILE A 310 10.11 -14.03 31.55
CA ILE A 310 9.87 -13.39 30.26
C ILE A 310 11.10 -13.58 29.38
N THR A 311 10.97 -14.37 28.31
CA THR A 311 12.05 -14.61 27.34
C THR A 311 11.60 -14.28 25.92
N TYR A 312 12.55 -13.82 25.09
CA TYR A 312 12.29 -13.56 23.68
C TYR A 312 12.56 -14.80 22.83
N ASP A 313 11.50 -15.59 22.60
CA ASP A 313 11.54 -16.73 21.67
C ASP A 313 10.31 -16.67 20.74
N PRO A 314 10.42 -16.01 19.57
CA PRO A 314 9.31 -15.93 18.63
C PRO A 314 8.84 -17.28 18.07
N ALA A 315 9.69 -18.31 18.07
CA ALA A 315 9.38 -19.61 17.49
C ALA A 315 8.55 -20.47 18.46
N HIS A 316 8.93 -20.50 19.74
CA HIS A 316 8.26 -21.35 20.74
C HIS A 316 7.35 -20.59 21.71
N ARG A 317 7.57 -19.28 21.90
CA ARG A 317 6.78 -18.41 22.79
C ARG A 317 6.20 -17.19 22.05
N PRO A 318 5.42 -17.39 20.97
CA PRO A 318 4.97 -16.31 20.10
C PRO A 318 4.11 -15.26 20.83
N GLY A 319 3.34 -15.65 21.85
CA GLY A 319 2.53 -14.72 22.65
C GLY A 319 3.38 -13.73 23.46
N VAL A 320 4.38 -14.24 24.18
CA VAL A 320 5.31 -13.41 24.97
C VAL A 320 6.19 -12.56 24.04
N ALA A 321 6.73 -13.16 22.98
CA ALA A 321 7.51 -12.44 21.98
C ALA A 321 6.71 -11.31 21.30
N ASN A 322 5.42 -11.51 21.04
CA ASN A 322 4.54 -10.46 20.51
C ASN A 322 4.38 -9.29 21.50
N LEU A 323 4.20 -9.57 22.79
CA LEU A 323 4.12 -8.52 23.82
C LEU A 323 5.46 -7.77 23.99
N ILE A 324 6.60 -8.47 23.92
CA ILE A 324 7.94 -7.85 23.89
C ILE A 324 8.07 -6.93 22.67
N ASN A 325 7.66 -7.40 21.48
CA ASN A 325 7.71 -6.60 20.25
C ASN A 325 6.84 -5.34 20.35
N ILE A 326 5.64 -5.45 20.96
CA ILE A 326 4.77 -4.31 21.24
C ILE A 326 5.46 -3.34 22.20
N TYR A 327 5.96 -3.81 23.35
CA TYR A 327 6.65 -3.00 24.34
C TYR A 327 7.85 -2.25 23.73
N SER A 328 8.67 -2.97 22.98
CA SER A 328 9.85 -2.47 22.27
C SER A 328 9.50 -1.38 21.24
N SER A 329 8.26 -1.35 20.75
CA SER A 329 7.81 -0.31 19.82
C SER A 329 7.54 1.04 20.48
N PHE A 330 7.43 1.07 21.81
CA PHE A 330 7.12 2.28 22.59
C PHE A 330 8.22 2.68 23.60
N SER A 331 9.22 1.83 23.83
CA SER A 331 10.25 2.03 24.87
C SER A 331 11.64 2.36 24.34
N ASN A 332 11.87 2.37 23.02
CA ASN A 332 13.20 2.45 22.38
C ASN A 332 14.20 1.36 22.83
N GLU A 333 13.76 0.34 23.58
CA GLU A 333 14.57 -0.80 24.02
C GLU A 333 14.50 -1.95 23.01
N THR A 334 15.57 -2.74 22.87
CA THR A 334 15.57 -3.93 22.01
C THR A 334 14.77 -5.07 22.66
N PRO A 335 14.20 -6.01 21.86
CA PRO A 335 13.50 -7.17 22.40
C PRO A 335 14.32 -7.97 23.42
N GLU A 336 15.62 -8.11 23.18
CA GLU A 336 16.56 -8.83 24.05
C GLU A 336 16.73 -8.10 25.39
N ALA A 337 16.95 -6.77 25.37
CA ALA A 337 17.10 -5.98 26.59
C ALA A 337 15.83 -6.00 27.46
N ILE A 338 14.65 -6.01 26.82
CA ILE A 338 13.37 -6.12 27.51
C ILE A 338 13.22 -7.50 28.15
N ALA A 339 13.56 -8.57 27.42
CA ALA A 339 13.52 -9.92 27.96
C ALA A 339 14.46 -10.08 29.17
N ASP A 340 15.68 -9.55 29.08
CA ASP A 340 16.63 -9.57 30.20
C ASP A 340 16.09 -8.82 31.43
N ARG A 341 15.54 -7.61 31.23
CA ARG A 341 14.98 -6.80 32.31
C ARG A 341 13.79 -7.47 33.00
N PHE A 342 12.91 -8.11 32.24
CA PHE A 342 11.71 -8.78 32.78
C PHE A 342 11.91 -10.28 33.03
N SER A 343 13.15 -10.78 32.97
CA SER A 343 13.46 -12.22 33.10
C SER A 343 12.92 -12.82 34.41
N GLY A 344 12.95 -12.05 35.51
CA GLY A 344 12.40 -12.44 36.82
C GLY A 344 10.92 -12.11 37.04
N SER A 345 10.27 -11.41 36.10
CA SER A 345 8.88 -10.96 36.26
C SER A 345 7.86 -12.04 35.89
N GLY A 346 6.70 -11.98 36.53
CA GLY A 346 5.55 -12.80 36.16
C GLY A 346 4.78 -12.23 34.96
N ASN A 347 4.02 -13.09 34.27
CA ASN A 347 3.19 -12.70 33.12
C ASN A 347 2.24 -11.52 33.40
N LYS A 348 1.69 -11.43 34.62
CA LYS A 348 0.79 -10.33 35.02
C LYS A 348 1.52 -8.99 35.04
N GLU A 349 2.64 -8.94 35.75
CA GLU A 349 3.48 -7.74 35.88
C GLU A 349 3.96 -7.25 34.51
N PHE A 350 4.44 -8.18 33.67
CA PHE A 350 4.89 -7.84 32.32
C PHE A 350 3.75 -7.29 31.45
N LYS A 351 2.56 -7.92 31.49
CA LYS A 351 1.38 -7.43 30.76
C LYS A 351 0.93 -6.05 31.24
N ASP A 352 0.99 -5.77 32.54
CA ASP A 352 0.67 -4.45 33.08
C ASP A 352 1.68 -3.41 32.58
N ALA A 353 2.98 -3.73 32.56
CA ALA A 353 4.00 -2.85 32.00
C ALA A 353 3.80 -2.58 30.50
N VAL A 354 3.46 -3.61 29.70
CA VAL A 354 3.11 -3.47 28.28
C VAL A 354 1.89 -2.58 28.10
N ALA A 355 0.88 -2.74 28.95
CA ALA A 355 -0.32 -1.91 28.88
C ALA A 355 -0.01 -0.43 29.11
N GLU A 356 0.76 -0.08 30.14
CA GLU A 356 1.10 1.32 30.38
C GLU A 356 1.98 1.91 29.28
N ALA A 357 2.93 1.13 28.72
CA ALA A 357 3.73 1.58 27.59
C ALA A 357 2.87 1.90 26.35
N VAL A 358 1.89 1.05 26.03
CA VAL A 358 0.96 1.27 24.91
C VAL A 358 0.03 2.45 25.19
N VAL A 359 -0.51 2.57 26.41
CA VAL A 359 -1.39 3.69 26.81
C VAL A 359 -0.65 5.02 26.68
N ALA A 360 0.57 5.11 27.20
CA ALA A 360 1.40 6.31 27.11
C ALA A 360 1.74 6.64 25.65
N GLY A 361 2.16 5.63 24.87
CA GLY A 361 2.54 5.80 23.47
C GLY A 361 1.39 6.20 22.54
N LEU A 362 0.16 5.75 22.81
CA LEU A 362 -1.01 6.09 22.01
C LEU A 362 -1.75 7.34 22.49
N SER A 363 -1.47 7.87 23.69
CA SER A 363 -2.19 9.04 24.21
C SER A 363 -2.15 10.25 23.27
N PRO A 364 -0.98 10.67 22.73
CA PRO A 364 -0.94 11.83 21.84
C PRO A 364 -1.80 11.67 20.59
N ILE A 365 -1.81 10.45 20.02
CA ILE A 365 -2.61 10.12 18.84
C ILE A 365 -4.10 10.15 19.20
N ARG A 366 -4.48 9.56 20.33
CA ARG A 366 -5.88 9.52 20.77
C ARG A 366 -6.41 10.93 21.08
N ASP A 367 -5.63 11.74 21.77
CA ASP A 367 -6.02 13.09 22.18
C ASP A 367 -6.22 13.97 20.94
N GLU A 368 -5.32 13.86 19.96
CA GLU A 368 -5.45 14.54 18.67
C GLU A 368 -6.64 14.03 17.85
N LEU A 369 -6.90 12.72 17.84
CA LEU A 369 -8.06 12.15 17.17
C LEU A 369 -9.39 12.65 17.77
N VAL A 370 -9.46 12.77 19.11
CA VAL A 370 -10.61 13.35 19.80
C VAL A 370 -10.79 14.81 19.41
N ARG A 371 -9.71 15.58 19.31
CA ARG A 371 -9.74 16.97 18.85
C ARG A 371 -10.26 17.06 17.41
N LEU A 372 -9.70 16.27 16.49
CA LEU A 372 -10.07 16.27 15.07
C LEU A 372 -11.51 15.80 14.82
N ARG A 373 -12.02 14.84 15.60
CA ARG A 373 -13.42 14.41 15.51
C ARG A 373 -14.40 15.49 15.96
N LYS A 374 -13.98 16.42 16.83
CA LYS A 374 -14.78 17.59 17.25
C LYS A 374 -14.73 18.74 16.24
N ASP A 375 -13.76 18.73 15.32
CA ASP A 375 -13.61 19.73 14.26
C ASP A 375 -13.58 19.06 12.87
N PRO A 376 -14.73 18.55 12.40
CA PRO A 376 -14.81 17.94 11.07
C PRO A 376 -14.57 18.95 9.94
N GLY A 377 -14.72 20.25 10.19
CA GLY A 377 -14.48 21.30 9.20
C GLY A 377 -13.00 21.44 8.85
N PHE A 378 -12.11 21.33 9.85
CA PHE A 378 -10.67 21.30 9.62
C PHE A 378 -10.24 20.09 8.76
N VAL A 379 -10.71 18.88 9.11
CA VAL A 379 -10.35 17.66 8.36
C VAL A 379 -10.80 17.76 6.90
N GLU A 380 -12.01 18.27 6.66
CA GLU A 380 -12.53 18.46 5.30
C GLU A 380 -11.73 19.51 4.53
N THR A 381 -11.34 20.62 5.16
CA THR A 381 -10.50 21.66 4.54
C THR A 381 -9.14 21.09 4.11
N VAL A 382 -8.51 20.28 4.96
CA VAL A 382 -7.25 19.61 4.63
C VAL A 382 -7.40 18.67 3.43
N LEU A 383 -8.47 17.88 3.39
CA LEU A 383 -8.73 16.99 2.25
C LEU A 383 -8.95 17.78 0.95
N GLN A 384 -9.69 18.88 1.00
CA GLN A 384 -9.96 19.71 -0.18
C GLN A 384 -8.67 20.36 -0.75
N ASP A 385 -7.78 20.87 0.11
CA ASP A 385 -6.47 21.37 -0.32
C ASP A 385 -5.63 20.26 -0.99
N GLY A 386 -5.56 19.09 -0.36
CA GLY A 386 -4.83 17.95 -0.91
C GLY A 386 -5.41 17.46 -2.23
N GLU A 387 -6.74 17.46 -2.38
CA GLU A 387 -7.44 17.10 -3.62
C GLU A 387 -7.11 18.04 -4.77
N GLU A 388 -7.09 19.35 -4.53
CA GLU A 388 -6.72 20.32 -5.55
C GLU A 388 -5.27 20.14 -5.99
N ARG A 389 -4.35 19.96 -5.03
CA ARG A 389 -2.93 19.71 -5.31
C ARG A 389 -2.72 18.40 -6.07
N ALA A 390 -3.40 17.33 -5.68
CA ALA A 390 -3.37 16.06 -6.37
C ALA A 390 -3.92 16.18 -7.80
N ARG A 391 -5.07 16.82 -7.98
CA ARG A 391 -5.71 17.05 -9.29
C ARG A 391 -4.80 17.82 -10.24
N MET A 392 -4.11 18.86 -9.78
CA MET A 392 -3.15 19.60 -10.62
C MET A 392 -2.05 18.70 -11.19
N ILE A 393 -1.48 17.81 -10.36
CA ILE A 393 -0.45 16.85 -10.78
C ILE A 393 -1.04 15.82 -11.74
N ALA A 394 -2.17 15.22 -11.35
CA ALA A 394 -2.83 14.17 -12.11
C ALA A 394 -3.30 14.65 -13.49
N ALA A 395 -3.95 15.81 -13.56
CA ALA A 395 -4.42 16.43 -14.79
C ALA A 395 -3.27 16.69 -15.77
N ARG A 396 -2.09 17.07 -15.27
CA ARG A 396 -0.90 17.26 -16.12
C ARG A 396 -0.45 15.95 -16.74
N THR A 397 -0.34 14.89 -15.95
CA THR A 397 0.03 13.55 -16.47
C THR A 397 -1.02 13.04 -17.45
N LEU A 398 -2.30 13.17 -17.14
CA LEU A 398 -3.38 12.72 -18.01
C LEU A 398 -3.37 13.46 -19.36
N ARG A 399 -3.13 14.77 -19.37
CA ARG A 399 -2.96 15.52 -20.63
C ARG A 399 -1.81 14.99 -21.48
N ASP A 400 -0.68 14.65 -20.86
CA ASP A 400 0.46 14.06 -21.57
C ASP A 400 0.09 12.69 -22.13
N VAL A 401 -0.65 11.87 -21.36
CA VAL A 401 -1.15 10.56 -21.78
C VAL A 401 -2.13 10.70 -22.95
N GLN A 402 -3.14 11.56 -22.84
CA GLN A 402 -4.15 11.83 -23.88
C GLN A 402 -3.52 12.23 -25.22
N LYS A 403 -2.50 13.09 -25.21
CA LYS A 403 -1.74 13.44 -26.42
C LYS A 403 -1.01 12.25 -27.04
N VAL A 404 -0.47 11.37 -26.20
CA VAL A 404 0.26 10.18 -26.66
C VAL A 404 -0.68 9.13 -27.24
N VAL A 405 -1.88 8.96 -26.66
CA VAL A 405 -2.88 8.02 -27.16
C VAL A 405 -3.70 8.56 -28.34
N GLY A 406 -3.59 9.86 -28.66
CA GLY A 406 -4.26 10.50 -29.80
C GLY A 406 -5.64 11.08 -29.50
N LEU A 407 -5.97 11.33 -28.24
CA LEU A 407 -7.25 11.96 -27.83
C LEU A 407 -7.17 13.49 -27.78
N ARG A 408 -5.97 14.08 -27.92
CA ARG A 408 -5.71 15.53 -27.90
C ARG A 408 -4.56 15.93 -28.80
#